data_AF-A0A7Y6CUA0-F1
#
_entry.id   AF-A0A7Y6CUA0-F1
#
_cell.length_a   1.000
_cell.length_b   1.000
_cell.length_c   1.000
_cell.angle_alpha   90.00
_cell.angle_beta   90.00
_cell.angle_gamma   90.00
#
_symmetry.space_group_name_H-M   'P 1'
#
loop_
_entity.id
_entity.type
_entity.pdbx_description
1 polymer ?
#
loop_
_entity_poly.entity_id
_entity_poly.type
_entity_poly.pdbx_seq_one_letter_code
_entity_poly.pdbx_strand_id
1 'polypeptide(L)'
;MRTGRWRWSLSSAPRRGLGRGLEVLIGGAEAAGAQLAQLPVDAIHANPRQPRRRFEPEATSGLASSIRQQGLLQPVVVRPRTAGGY
;
A
#
# COMPACT_ATOMS: atom_id res chain seq x y z
N MET A 1 -12.76 20.82 34.43
CA MET A 1 -12.05 19.59 34.01
C MET A 1 -12.14 19.48 32.49
N ARG A 2 -11.01 19.13 31.86
CA ARG A 2 -10.69 19.40 30.45
C ARG A 2 -11.50 18.55 29.47
N THR A 3 -11.93 19.21 28.40
CA THR A 3 -12.52 18.67 27.16
C THR A 3 -11.42 18.23 26.19
N GLY A 4 -11.78 17.39 25.19
CA GLY A 4 -10.85 16.96 24.14
C GLY A 4 -11.53 16.31 22.94
N ARG A 5 -12.34 17.08 22.22
CA ARG A 5 -12.99 16.76 20.93
C ARG A 5 -11.94 16.72 19.82
N TRP A 6 -11.68 15.56 19.22
CA TRP A 6 -10.77 15.43 18.07
C TRP A 6 -11.43 15.98 16.80
N ARG A 7 -10.98 17.16 16.39
CA ARG A 7 -11.34 17.85 15.15
C ARG A 7 -10.22 17.57 14.14
N TRP A 8 -10.52 16.89 13.04
CA TRP A 8 -9.60 16.78 11.90
C TRP A 8 -9.46 18.19 11.30
N SER A 9 -8.33 18.84 11.54
CA SER A 9 -7.95 20.08 10.86
C SER A 9 -7.02 19.72 9.71
N LEU A 10 -7.55 19.79 8.48
CA LEU A 10 -6.73 19.89 7.28
C LEU A 10 -6.11 21.29 7.25
N SER A 11 -4.85 21.41 7.62
CA SER A 11 -3.99 22.49 7.16
C SER A 11 -2.90 21.88 6.29
N SER A 12 -3.04 22.12 4.98
CA SER A 12 -2.05 21.80 3.97
C SER A 12 -0.78 22.63 4.18
N ALA A 13 0.36 21.97 4.27
CA ALA A 13 1.65 22.58 3.98
C ALA A 13 2.35 21.73 2.90
N PRO A 14 2.91 22.37 1.84
CA PRO A 14 3.28 21.68 0.61
C PRO A 14 4.58 20.93 0.81
N ARG A 15 4.51 19.60 0.92
CA ARG A 15 5.71 18.76 0.82
C ARG A 15 6.10 18.65 -0.65
N ARG A 16 6.81 19.67 -1.12
CA ARG A 16 7.70 19.58 -2.29
C ARG A 16 8.51 18.29 -2.16
N GLY A 17 8.36 17.38 -3.11
CA GLY A 17 9.19 16.19 -3.20
C GLY A 17 8.48 14.87 -3.48
N LEU A 18 7.40 14.87 -4.26
CA LEU A 18 7.03 13.69 -5.06
C LEU A 18 6.73 14.24 -6.44
N GLY A 19 7.62 13.94 -7.40
CA GLY A 19 7.59 14.53 -8.74
C GLY A 19 6.22 14.34 -9.40
N ARG A 20 5.87 15.29 -10.27
CA ARG A 20 4.61 15.38 -11.04
C ARG A 20 4.26 14.17 -11.92
N GLY A 21 4.97 13.05 -11.79
CA GLY A 21 4.65 11.77 -12.41
C GLY A 21 3.90 10.80 -11.49
N LEU A 22 3.99 10.96 -10.16
CA LEU A 22 3.27 10.08 -9.22
C LEU A 22 1.77 10.45 -9.13
N GLU A 23 1.45 11.72 -9.31
CA GLU A 23 0.07 12.22 -9.43
C GLU A 23 -0.63 11.77 -10.72
N VAL A 24 0.12 11.47 -11.79
CA VAL A 24 -0.45 10.87 -13.01
C VAL A 24 -0.80 9.39 -12.79
N LEU A 25 -0.01 8.68 -11.98
CA LEU A 25 -0.29 7.29 -11.61
C LEU A 25 -1.42 7.16 -10.57
N ILE A 26 -1.61 8.16 -9.69
CA ILE A 26 -2.58 8.12 -8.59
C ILE A 26 -3.85 8.93 -8.88
N GLY A 27 -3.81 9.95 -9.74
CA GLY A 27 -4.89 10.94 -9.95
C GLY A 27 -5.39 11.11 -11.39
N GLY A 28 -4.85 10.36 -12.37
CA GLY A 28 -5.31 10.37 -13.77
C GLY A 28 -6.10 9.12 -14.18
N ALA A 29 -6.06 8.07 -13.37
CA ALA A 29 -6.98 6.96 -13.50
C ALA A 29 -8.15 7.24 -12.56
N GLU A 30 -9.24 7.75 -13.13
CA GLU A 30 -10.58 7.43 -12.64
C GLU A 30 -10.55 5.94 -12.26
N ALA A 31 -10.66 5.64 -10.96
CA ALA A 31 -10.51 4.30 -10.41
C ALA A 31 -11.73 3.44 -10.75
N ALA A 32 -12.06 3.35 -12.03
CA ALA A 32 -13.02 2.42 -12.59
C ALA A 32 -12.44 1.01 -12.46
N GLY A 33 -12.57 0.42 -11.26
CA GLY A 33 -12.39 -1.03 -11.04
C GLY A 33 -11.42 -1.45 -9.93
N ALA A 34 -10.70 -0.53 -9.28
CA ALA A 34 -9.87 -0.90 -8.13
C ALA A 34 -10.72 -0.94 -6.85
N GLN A 35 -11.05 -2.14 -6.38
CA GLN A 35 -11.81 -2.34 -5.14
C GLN A 35 -10.88 -2.75 -3.99
N LEU A 36 -11.09 -2.17 -2.82
CA LEU A 36 -10.47 -2.65 -1.58
C LEU A 36 -11.14 -3.96 -1.16
N ALA A 37 -10.36 -5.02 -0.99
CA ALA A 37 -10.83 -6.33 -0.57
C ALA A 37 -9.89 -6.96 0.45
N GLN A 38 -10.46 -7.76 1.36
CA GLN A 38 -9.69 -8.67 2.20
C GLN A 38 -9.57 -10.01 1.50
N LEU A 39 -8.34 -10.44 1.25
CA LEU A 39 -8.02 -11.66 0.53
C LEU A 39 -7.17 -12.59 1.40
N PRO A 40 -7.37 -13.92 1.33
CA PRO A 40 -6.45 -14.85 1.95
C PRO A 40 -5.07 -14.72 1.29
N VAL A 41 -4.01 -14.69 2.09
CA VAL A 41 -2.63 -14.52 1.61
C VAL A 41 -2.24 -15.63 0.62
N ASP A 42 -2.73 -16.84 0.84
CA ASP A 42 -2.45 -18.01 0.01
C ASP A 42 -3.03 -17.93 -1.41
N ALA A 43 -3.99 -17.03 -1.64
CA ALA A 43 -4.53 -16.76 -2.97
C ALA A 43 -3.69 -15.76 -3.78
N ILE A 44 -2.67 -15.14 -3.17
CA ILE A 44 -1.81 -14.13 -3.80
C ILE A 44 -0.49 -14.76 -4.21
N HIS A 45 -0.10 -14.55 -5.47
CA HIS A 45 1.12 -15.11 -6.01
C HIS A 45 2.09 -14.04 -6.47
N ALA A 46 3.38 -14.27 -6.21
CA ALA A 46 4.43 -13.38 -6.67
C ALA A 46 4.46 -13.28 -8.20
N ASN A 47 4.60 -12.06 -8.73
CA ASN A 47 4.77 -11.85 -10.16
C ASN A 47 6.09 -12.51 -10.63
N PRO A 48 6.05 -13.48 -11.57
CA PRO A 48 7.25 -14.15 -12.09
C PRO A 48 8.28 -13.20 -12.72
N ARG A 49 7.81 -12.03 -13.18
CA ARG A 49 8.64 -10.98 -13.80
C ARG A 49 8.98 -9.85 -12.81
N GLN A 50 9.20 -10.18 -11.54
CA GLN A 50 9.63 -9.20 -10.53
C GLN A 50 11.07 -8.70 -10.83
N PRO A 51 11.26 -7.38 -11.09
CA PRO A 51 12.60 -6.83 -11.31
C PRO A 51 13.46 -6.85 -10.04
N ARG A 52 12.83 -6.64 -8.86
CA ARG A 52 13.52 -6.77 -7.58
C ARG A 52 13.54 -8.23 -7.14
N ARG A 53 14.72 -8.86 -7.23
CA ARG A 53 14.91 -10.27 -6.85
C ARG A 53 15.69 -10.47 -5.55
N ARG A 54 16.35 -9.43 -5.04
CA ARG A 54 17.14 -9.48 -3.80
C ARG A 54 16.47 -8.63 -2.72
N PHE A 55 16.30 -9.24 -1.56
CA PHE A 55 15.85 -8.60 -0.33
C PHE A 55 16.91 -8.84 0.73
N GLU A 56 17.30 -7.77 1.43
CA GLU A 56 18.21 -7.90 2.56
C GLU A 56 17.47 -8.62 3.71
N PRO A 57 18.06 -9.66 4.33
CA PRO A 57 17.41 -10.44 5.37
C PRO A 57 16.97 -9.59 6.58
N GLU A 58 17.83 -8.67 7.02
CA GLU A 58 17.54 -7.79 8.16
C GLU A 58 16.36 -6.84 7.87
N ALA A 59 16.34 -6.23 6.69
CA ALA A 59 15.25 -5.35 6.28
C ALA A 59 13.90 -6.10 6.17
N THR A 60 13.94 -7.35 5.71
CA THR A 60 12.75 -8.21 5.58
C THR A 60 12.21 -8.61 6.96
N SER A 61 13.09 -8.98 7.88
CA SER A 61 12.72 -9.30 9.27
C SER A 61 12.16 -8.08 10.00
N GLY A 62 12.76 -6.91 9.80
CA GLY A 62 12.27 -5.64 10.33
C GLY A 62 10.87 -5.31 9.82
N LEU A 63 10.62 -5.44 8.52
CA LEU A 63 9.31 -5.21 7.93
C LEU A 63 8.26 -6.17 8.49
N ALA A 64 8.56 -7.47 8.59
CA ALA A 64 7.65 -8.45 9.16
C ALA A 64 7.29 -8.10 10.62
N SER A 65 8.26 -7.62 11.39
CA SER A 65 8.05 -7.20 12.78
C SER A 65 7.17 -5.95 12.88
N SER A 66 7.38 -4.97 12.00
CA SER A 66 6.52 -3.77 11.91
C SER A 66 5.09 -4.12 11.52
N ILE A 67 4.89 -4.99 10.52
CA ILE A 67 3.56 -5.45 10.10
C ILE A 67 2.83 -6.17 11.24
N ARG A 68 3.53 -6.97 12.06
CA ARG A 68 2.91 -7.63 13.23
C ARG A 68 2.45 -6.64 14.30
N GLN A 69 3.17 -5.53 14.49
CA GLN A 69 2.88 -4.55 15.55
C GLN A 69 1.82 -3.53 15.12
N GLN A 70 1.87 -3.09 13.87
CA GLN A 70 1.07 -1.95 13.38
C GLN A 70 0.03 -2.36 12.34
N GLY A 71 0.11 -3.58 11.82
CA GLY A 71 -0.66 -4.02 10.67
C GLY A 71 -0.07 -3.52 9.35
N LEU A 72 -0.79 -3.79 8.26
CA LEU A 72 -0.47 -3.26 6.94
C LEU A 72 -0.93 -1.81 6.84
N LEU A 73 0.02 -0.88 6.78
CA LEU A 73 -0.27 0.55 6.62
C LEU A 73 -0.84 0.88 5.23
N GLN A 74 -0.38 0.16 4.21
CA GLN A 74 -0.80 0.36 2.82
C GLN A 74 -1.29 -0.97 2.25
N PRO A 75 -2.48 -1.00 1.61
CA PRO A 75 -2.93 -2.17 0.88
C PRO A 75 -1.97 -2.54 -0.25
N VAL A 76 -1.81 -3.84 -0.48
CA VAL A 76 -1.07 -4.34 -1.63
C VAL A 76 -1.96 -4.35 -2.87
N VAL A 77 -1.38 -4.02 -4.02
CA VAL A 77 -2.10 -4.05 -5.31
C VAL A 77 -1.95 -5.42 -5.94
N VAL A 78 -3.07 -6.00 -6.34
CA VAL A 78 -3.13 -7.32 -6.97
C VAL A 78 -4.02 -7.30 -8.21
N ARG A 79 -3.93 -8.33 -9.06
CA ARG A 79 -4.76 -8.49 -10.25
C ARG A 79 -5.19 -9.94 -10.40
N PRO A 80 -6.41 -10.25 -10.85
CA PRO A 80 -6.82 -11.62 -11.09
C PRO A 80 -5.87 -12.34 -12.07
N ARG A 81 -5.59 -13.61 -11.81
CA ARG A 81 -4.79 -14.48 -12.68
C ARG A 81 -5.68 -15.48 -13.42
N THR A 82 -5.34 -15.78 -14.67
CA THR A 82 -6.06 -16.78 -15.48
C THR A 82 -6.00 -18.19 -14.90
N ALA A 83 -4.94 -18.51 -14.16
CA ALA A 83 -4.74 -19.79 -13.49
C ALA A 83 -5.44 -19.87 -12.11
N GLY A 84 -6.22 -18.86 -11.73
CA GLY A 84 -6.80 -18.73 -10.39
C GLY A 84 -5.93 -17.91 -9.43
N GLY A 85 -6.60 -17.34 -8.41
CA GLY A 85 -5.98 -16.42 -7.45
C GLY A 85 -5.66 -15.05 -8.06
N TYR A 86 -4.70 -14.39 -7.43
CA TYR A 86 -4.23 -13.04 -7.75
C TYR A 86 -2.72 -12.98 -7.97
#